data_AF-I3XRL3-F1
#
_entry.id   AF-I3XRL3-F1
#
_cell.length_a   1.000
_cell.length_b   1.000
_cell.length_c   1.000
_cell.angle_alpha   90.00
_cell.angle_beta   90.00
_cell.angle_gamma   90.00
#
_symmetry.space_group_name_H-M   'P 1'
#
loop_
_entity.id
_entity.type
_entity.pdbx_description
1 polymer ?
#
loop_
_entity_poly.entity_id
_entity_poly.type
_entity_poly.pdbx_seq_one_letter_code
_entity_poly.pdbx_strand_id
1 'polypeptide(L)'
;MRLYEIYRDIYLEPSKQAVELALRYGYLPYMVQRYLEMLGPDEALELLEAFEKPVKPVVRVNTLLIEPGELMERLESLGFQLEEIPWAPGSFWVVKTPRSPTIGSTHEYLKGYYYIHRDASSLIPVLLLLHNYEGDVLDACAAPGGKATFMAQILKERGKGIVYASDYVLYRLKTLVGHLLRMKLDNVVVAWSNALNLPGKLGRRFKRILLDAPCSGEGRISVDPGRKTRTSILDLAMLAKREILLLDKLIDLLDENGVLAYSTCSIAPEENEYVLSRILNSRSDIEIIEPELKLFNYSPWLTHYRSMEFPRDLEKCIRVWPHRHGLFGFTTCLIRRIKS
;
A
#
# COMPACT_ATOMS: atom_id res chain seq x y z
N MET A 1 8.87 -23.20 -2.24
CA MET A 1 10.04 -22.52 -1.64
C MET A 1 10.07 -22.76 -0.13
N ARG A 2 11.21 -23.20 0.41
CA ARG A 2 11.37 -23.47 1.85
C ARG A 2 11.68 -22.16 2.58
N LEU A 3 11.20 -22.00 3.81
CA LEU A 3 11.45 -20.77 4.60
C LEU A 3 12.95 -20.52 4.82
N TYR A 4 13.72 -21.59 5.02
CA TYR A 4 15.16 -21.53 5.18
C TYR A 4 15.88 -20.91 3.97
N GLU A 5 15.42 -21.18 2.74
CA GLU A 5 16.01 -20.62 1.53
C GLU A 5 15.83 -19.10 1.51
N ILE A 6 14.62 -18.62 1.79
CA ILE A 6 14.32 -17.18 1.87
C ILE A 6 15.15 -16.52 2.96
N TYR A 7 15.15 -17.11 4.16
CA TYR A 7 15.93 -16.58 5.28
C TYR A 7 17.41 -16.44 4.93
N ARG A 8 18.00 -17.48 4.34
CA ARG A 8 19.40 -17.47 3.92
C ARG A 8 19.66 -16.40 2.87
N ASP A 9 18.78 -16.26 1.88
CA ASP A 9 18.94 -15.28 0.80
C ASP A 9 18.87 -13.83 1.30
N ILE A 10 18.04 -13.56 2.30
CA ILE A 10 17.87 -12.21 2.86
C ILE A 10 18.78 -11.93 4.06
N TYR A 11 19.45 -12.94 4.61
CA TYR A 11 20.26 -12.79 5.81
C TYR A 11 21.38 -11.78 5.61
N LEU A 12 21.57 -10.93 6.59
CA LEU A 12 22.45 -9.78 6.54
C LEU A 12 23.19 -9.64 7.87
N GLU A 13 24.52 -9.57 7.80
CA GLU A 13 25.35 -9.31 8.96
C GLU A 13 25.58 -7.79 9.12
N PRO A 14 25.17 -7.17 10.24
CA PRO A 14 25.30 -5.73 10.42
C PRO A 14 26.75 -5.29 10.57
N SER A 15 27.16 -4.26 9.82
CA SER A 15 28.45 -3.60 10.01
C SER A 15 28.51 -2.79 11.32
N LYS A 16 29.72 -2.41 11.74
CA LYS A 16 29.90 -1.52 12.91
C LYS A 16 29.14 -0.20 12.77
N GLN A 17 29.15 0.39 11.58
CA GLN A 17 28.43 1.62 11.27
C GLN A 17 26.92 1.43 11.41
N ALA A 18 26.39 0.32 10.88
CA ALA A 18 24.96 -0.01 11.01
C ALA A 18 24.55 -0.18 12.48
N VAL A 19 25.38 -0.85 13.28
CA VAL A 19 25.12 -1.03 14.73
C VAL A 19 25.10 0.32 15.45
N GLU A 20 26.06 1.22 15.16
CA GLU A 20 26.11 2.54 15.79
C GLU A 20 24.88 3.40 15.45
N LEU A 21 24.51 3.47 14.17
CA LEU A 21 23.33 4.21 13.71
C LEU A 21 22.04 3.59 14.25
N ALA A 22 21.96 2.26 14.30
CA ALA A 22 20.82 1.55 14.87
C ALA A 22 20.63 1.87 16.36
N LEU A 23 21.71 1.93 17.15
CA LEU A 23 21.67 2.36 18.55
C LEU A 23 21.20 3.82 18.67
N ARG A 24 21.67 4.70 17.79
CA ARG A 24 21.32 6.14 17.79
C ARG A 24 19.84 6.39 17.49
N TYR A 25 19.29 5.72 16.48
CA TYR A 25 17.92 5.96 16.01
C TYR A 25 16.88 4.95 16.55
N GLY A 26 17.33 3.94 17.31
CA GLY A 26 16.47 2.93 17.94
C GLY A 26 15.96 1.84 16.98
N TYR A 27 16.78 1.41 16.03
CA TYR A 27 16.46 0.38 15.04
C TYR A 27 17.10 -0.97 15.35
N LEU A 28 16.60 -2.04 14.74
CA LEU A 28 17.37 -3.29 14.64
C LEU A 28 18.56 -3.09 13.68
N PRO A 29 19.77 -3.55 14.03
CA PRO A 29 20.98 -3.31 13.22
C PRO A 29 20.87 -3.78 11.76
N TYR A 30 20.16 -4.88 11.50
CA TYR A 30 20.00 -5.39 10.14
C TYR A 30 19.20 -4.42 9.25
N MET A 31 18.23 -3.67 9.80
CA MET A 31 17.43 -2.71 9.03
C MET A 31 18.31 -1.55 8.56
N VAL A 32 19.17 -1.05 9.45
CA VAL A 32 20.09 0.04 9.11
C VAL A 32 21.16 -0.43 8.14
N GLN A 33 21.70 -1.64 8.33
CA GLN A 33 22.64 -2.22 7.37
C GLN A 33 22.02 -2.32 5.97
N ARG A 34 20.75 -2.73 5.88
CA ARG A 34 20.02 -2.75 4.61
C ARG A 34 19.92 -1.36 3.99
N TYR A 35 19.55 -0.32 4.76
CA TYR A 35 19.44 1.04 4.22
C TYR A 35 20.77 1.54 3.67
N LEU A 36 21.87 1.29 4.39
CA LEU A 36 23.22 1.65 3.97
C LEU A 36 23.59 0.96 2.64
N GLU A 37 23.24 -0.32 2.46
CA GLU A 37 23.51 -1.05 1.23
C GLU A 37 22.63 -0.62 0.05
N MET A 38 21.39 -0.19 0.32
CA MET A 38 20.45 0.20 -0.73
C MET A 38 20.67 1.63 -1.23
N LEU A 39 20.98 2.56 -0.32
CA LEU A 39 20.99 4.00 -0.59
C LEU A 39 22.38 4.62 -0.46
N GLY A 40 23.34 3.89 0.11
CA GLY A 40 24.61 4.44 0.54
C GLY A 40 24.50 5.21 1.87
N PRO A 41 25.64 5.58 2.49
CA PRO A 41 25.66 6.15 3.84
C PRO A 41 24.88 7.45 4.00
N ASP A 42 25.06 8.39 3.07
CA ASP A 42 24.49 9.74 3.18
C ASP A 42 22.97 9.71 3.02
N GLU A 43 22.48 9.06 1.97
CA GLU A 43 21.05 8.98 1.71
C GLU A 43 20.32 8.08 2.73
N ALA A 44 20.98 7.04 3.25
CA ALA A 44 20.42 6.25 4.35
C ALA A 44 20.19 7.11 5.60
N LEU A 45 21.07 8.08 5.89
CA LEU A 45 20.89 9.01 7.00
C LEU A 45 19.69 9.94 6.75
N GLU A 46 19.53 10.47 5.54
CA GLU A 46 18.35 11.27 5.16
C GLU A 46 17.05 10.49 5.35
N LEU A 47 17.03 9.21 4.98
CA LEU A 47 15.89 8.33 5.20
C LEU A 47 15.58 8.16 6.70
N LEU A 48 16.60 7.90 7.53
CA LEU A 48 16.43 7.77 8.97
C LEU A 48 15.87 9.05 9.59
N GLU A 49 16.38 10.22 9.19
CA GLU A 49 15.87 11.52 9.64
C GLU A 49 14.46 11.81 9.15
N ALA A 50 14.11 11.41 7.93
CA ALA A 50 12.75 11.56 7.41
C ALA A 50 11.73 10.75 8.22
N PHE A 51 12.14 9.58 8.74
CA PHE A 51 11.29 8.78 9.61
C PHE A 51 11.01 9.43 10.98
N GLU A 52 11.83 10.40 11.42
CA GLU A 52 11.58 11.15 12.67
C GLU A 52 10.64 12.36 12.47
N LYS A 53 10.27 12.68 11.22
CA LYS A 53 9.37 13.81 10.90
C LYS A 53 7.91 13.36 10.90
N PRO A 54 6.98 14.21 11.37
CA PRO A 54 5.55 13.90 11.30
C PRO A 54 5.08 13.90 9.84
N VAL A 55 4.13 13.01 9.53
CA VAL A 55 3.46 12.98 8.22
C VAL A 55 2.15 13.74 8.25
N LYS A 56 1.73 14.24 7.08
CA LYS A 56 0.45 14.90 6.88
C LYS A 56 -0.65 13.86 6.60
N PRO A 57 -1.66 13.68 7.47
CA PRO A 57 -2.82 12.86 7.15
C PRO A 57 -3.55 13.41 5.92
N VAL A 58 -4.31 12.55 5.25
CA VAL A 58 -5.06 12.90 4.04
C VAL A 58 -6.55 12.73 4.27
N VAL A 59 -7.31 13.74 3.91
CA VAL A 59 -8.77 13.69 3.79
C VAL A 59 -9.11 13.36 2.35
N ARG A 60 -9.71 12.20 2.12
CA ARG A 60 -10.27 11.81 0.81
C ARG A 60 -11.77 12.09 0.82
N VAL A 61 -12.22 13.06 0.03
CA VAL A 61 -13.63 13.45 -0.07
C VAL A 61 -14.45 12.28 -0.59
N ASN A 62 -15.64 12.11 -0.02
CA ASN A 62 -16.68 11.25 -0.56
C ASN A 62 -17.56 12.09 -1.51
N THR A 63 -17.12 12.17 -2.76
CA THR A 63 -17.75 12.93 -3.85
C THR A 63 -19.16 12.45 -4.20
N LEU A 64 -19.61 11.31 -3.67
CA LEU A 64 -21.00 10.87 -3.74
C LEU A 64 -21.94 11.66 -2.82
N LEU A 65 -21.41 12.37 -1.81
CA LEU A 65 -22.19 13.02 -0.76
C LEU A 65 -21.94 14.52 -0.61
N ILE A 66 -20.79 15.02 -1.07
CA ILE A 66 -20.41 16.43 -0.96
C ILE A 66 -19.36 16.78 -2.03
N GLU A 67 -19.41 18.00 -2.55
CA GLU A 67 -18.38 18.51 -3.45
C GLU A 67 -17.08 18.82 -2.70
N PRO A 68 -15.89 18.62 -3.31
CA PRO A 68 -14.62 18.82 -2.64
C PRO A 68 -14.41 20.24 -2.10
N GLY A 69 -14.80 21.27 -2.88
CA GLY A 69 -14.69 22.67 -2.46
C GLY A 69 -15.58 22.99 -1.25
N GLU A 70 -16.80 22.46 -1.22
CA GLU A 70 -17.71 22.66 -0.10
C GLU A 70 -17.19 21.97 1.19
N LEU A 71 -16.61 20.76 1.07
CA LEU A 71 -15.98 20.11 2.22
C LEU A 71 -14.78 20.91 2.73
N MET A 72 -13.96 21.44 1.82
CA MET A 72 -12.79 22.25 2.16
C MET A 72 -13.21 23.49 2.96
N GLU A 73 -14.16 24.27 2.47
CA GLU A 73 -14.69 25.46 3.17
C GLU A 73 -15.22 25.12 4.57
N ARG A 74 -15.97 24.01 4.70
CA ARG A 74 -16.51 23.57 6.00
C ARG A 74 -15.39 23.21 6.98
N LEU A 75 -14.37 22.47 6.54
CA LEU A 75 -13.25 22.11 7.41
C LEU A 75 -12.38 23.32 7.75
N GLU A 76 -12.16 24.24 6.81
CA GLU A 76 -11.42 25.48 7.08
C GLU A 76 -12.14 26.39 8.08
N SER A 77 -13.48 26.45 8.02
CA SER A 77 -14.29 27.17 9.02
C SER A 77 -14.14 26.60 10.44
N LEU A 78 -13.77 25.32 10.57
CA LEU A 78 -13.45 24.67 11.86
C LEU A 78 -11.99 24.91 12.30
N GLY A 79 -11.19 25.62 11.50
CA GLY A 79 -9.79 25.95 11.78
C GLY A 79 -8.77 24.92 11.30
N PHE A 80 -9.16 23.97 10.44
CA PHE A 80 -8.21 23.14 9.71
C PHE A 80 -7.57 23.96 8.58
N GLN A 81 -6.36 23.56 8.17
CA GLN A 81 -5.76 24.05 6.93
C GLN A 81 -5.52 22.85 6.03
N LEU A 82 -6.04 22.94 4.81
CA LEU A 82 -6.00 21.88 3.82
C LEU A 82 -5.17 22.32 2.61
N GLU A 83 -4.40 21.39 2.06
CA GLU A 83 -3.67 21.59 0.80
C GLU A 83 -4.12 20.52 -0.20
N GLU A 84 -4.48 20.92 -1.41
CA GLU A 84 -4.83 19.98 -2.48
C GLU A 84 -3.66 19.05 -2.82
N ILE A 85 -3.99 17.79 -3.12
CA ILE A 85 -3.05 16.83 -3.67
C ILE A 85 -3.16 16.87 -5.20
N PRO A 86 -2.19 17.46 -5.95
CA PRO A 86 -2.35 17.73 -7.37
C PRO A 86 -2.67 16.49 -8.21
N TRP A 87 -2.17 15.33 -7.77
CA TRP A 87 -2.31 14.05 -8.47
C TRP A 87 -3.45 13.17 -7.94
N ALA A 88 -4.16 13.60 -6.91
CA ALA A 88 -5.33 12.91 -6.37
C ALA A 88 -6.50 13.89 -6.18
N PRO A 89 -7.25 14.19 -7.26
CA PRO A 89 -8.41 15.07 -7.20
C PRO A 89 -9.40 14.64 -6.11
N GLY A 90 -9.95 15.63 -5.39
CA GLY A 90 -10.84 15.37 -4.25
C GLY A 90 -10.12 14.81 -3.01
N SER A 91 -8.80 14.93 -2.92
CA SER A 91 -8.03 14.60 -1.73
C SER A 91 -7.16 15.78 -1.28
N PHE A 92 -7.07 15.97 0.03
CA PHE A 92 -6.35 17.08 0.64
C PHE A 92 -5.41 16.59 1.74
N TRP A 93 -4.18 17.11 1.78
CA TRP A 93 -3.34 17.01 2.96
C TRP A 93 -3.88 17.91 4.07
N VAL A 94 -3.95 17.38 5.29
CA VAL A 94 -4.25 18.17 6.49
C VAL A 94 -2.95 18.73 7.04
N VAL A 95 -2.65 19.99 6.72
CA VAL A 95 -1.37 20.62 7.09
C VAL A 95 -1.40 21.26 8.47
N LYS A 96 -2.58 21.69 8.91
CA LYS A 96 -2.80 22.21 10.26
C LYS A 96 -4.12 21.69 10.80
N THR A 97 -4.10 21.35 12.10
CA THR A 97 -5.29 20.93 12.83
C THR A 97 -5.58 21.92 13.96
N PRO A 98 -6.86 22.26 14.23
CA PRO A 98 -7.23 23.03 15.41
C PRO A 98 -7.05 22.17 16.67
N ARG A 99 -7.11 22.79 17.85
CA ARG A 99 -7.07 22.06 19.12
C ARG A 99 -8.28 21.14 19.30
N SER A 100 -9.44 21.57 18.78
CA SER A 100 -10.70 20.81 18.75
C SER A 100 -11.58 21.39 17.65
N PRO A 101 -12.34 20.56 16.89
CA PRO A 101 -12.39 19.10 16.94
C PRO A 101 -11.16 18.43 16.30
N THR A 102 -10.94 17.15 16.57
CA THR A 102 -9.99 16.34 15.76
C THR A 102 -10.60 16.02 14.40
N ILE A 103 -9.76 15.75 13.39
CA ILE A 103 -10.25 15.39 12.05
C ILE A 103 -11.13 14.13 12.07
N GLY A 104 -10.92 13.20 13.01
CA GLY A 104 -11.76 12.01 13.17
C GLY A 104 -13.07 12.24 13.94
N SER A 105 -13.31 13.45 14.44
CA SER A 105 -14.44 13.75 15.33
C SER A 105 -15.32 14.90 14.83
N THR A 106 -15.17 15.34 13.58
CA THR A 106 -16.02 16.39 13.00
C THR A 106 -17.39 15.82 12.61
N HIS A 107 -18.42 16.66 12.54
CA HIS A 107 -19.75 16.24 12.07
C HIS A 107 -19.70 15.75 10.61
N GLU A 108 -18.85 16.35 9.79
CA GLU A 108 -18.60 15.97 8.39
C GLU A 108 -18.05 14.55 8.30
N TYR A 109 -17.11 14.18 9.18
CA TYR A 109 -16.63 12.81 9.27
C TYR A 109 -17.78 11.85 9.62
N LEU A 110 -18.57 12.16 10.66
CA LEU A 110 -19.69 11.31 11.07
C LEU A 110 -20.76 11.14 9.97
N LYS A 111 -20.98 12.18 9.16
CA LYS A 111 -21.87 12.16 7.99
C LYS A 111 -21.34 11.36 6.80
N GLY A 112 -20.11 10.87 6.88
CA GLY A 112 -19.49 10.06 5.83
C GLY A 112 -18.92 10.87 4.66
N TYR A 113 -18.76 12.18 4.83
CA TYR A 113 -18.28 13.08 3.77
C TYR A 113 -16.83 12.88 3.38
N TYR A 114 -16.05 12.17 4.19
CA TYR A 114 -14.68 11.80 3.83
C TYR A 114 -14.16 10.57 4.57
N TYR A 115 -13.06 10.03 4.04
CA TYR A 115 -12.22 9.04 4.69
C TYR A 115 -10.86 9.65 5.07
N ILE A 116 -10.27 9.23 6.19
CA ILE A 116 -8.97 9.70 6.65
C ILE A 116 -7.91 8.65 6.35
N HIS A 117 -7.00 8.95 5.44
CA HIS A 117 -5.78 8.18 5.24
C HIS A 117 -4.66 8.73 6.12
N ARG A 118 -3.78 7.85 6.60
CA ARG A 118 -2.59 8.26 7.37
C ARG A 118 -1.55 8.98 6.51
N ASP A 119 -1.56 8.71 5.20
CA ASP A 119 -0.64 9.26 4.21
C ASP A 119 -1.23 9.10 2.80
N ALA A 120 -0.79 9.94 1.86
CA ALA A 120 -1.30 9.95 0.48
C ALA A 120 -0.92 8.70 -0.31
N SER A 121 0.20 8.03 0.00
CA SER A 121 0.66 6.81 -0.70
C SER A 121 -0.41 5.71 -0.78
N SER A 122 -1.32 5.66 0.20
CA SER A 122 -2.42 4.70 0.23
C SER A 122 -3.42 4.85 -0.93
N LEU A 123 -3.46 6.00 -1.59
CA LEU A 123 -4.33 6.29 -2.73
C LEU A 123 -3.76 5.73 -4.04
N ILE A 124 -2.44 5.67 -4.15
CA ILE A 124 -1.70 5.31 -5.38
C ILE A 124 -2.20 3.99 -6.00
N PRO A 125 -2.22 2.84 -5.31
CA PRO A 125 -2.55 1.58 -5.97
C PRO A 125 -3.99 1.55 -6.49
N VAL A 126 -4.92 2.26 -5.84
CA VAL A 126 -6.32 2.34 -6.28
C VAL A 126 -6.44 3.20 -7.54
N LEU A 127 -5.81 4.38 -7.55
CA LEU A 127 -5.83 5.28 -8.70
C LEU A 127 -5.24 4.61 -9.95
N LEU A 128 -4.15 3.87 -9.79
CA LEU A 128 -3.51 3.15 -10.90
C LEU A 128 -4.33 1.94 -11.36
N LEU A 129 -4.81 1.11 -10.43
CA LEU A 129 -5.56 -0.11 -10.75
C LEU A 129 -6.89 0.20 -11.46
N LEU A 130 -7.58 1.26 -11.03
CA LEU A 130 -8.90 1.64 -11.54
C LEU A 130 -8.86 2.73 -12.60
N HIS A 131 -7.69 3.09 -13.14
CA HIS A 131 -7.63 3.99 -14.27
C HIS A 131 -8.43 3.41 -15.44
N ASN A 132 -9.44 4.15 -15.91
CA ASN A 132 -10.37 3.77 -16.99
C ASN A 132 -11.08 2.40 -16.83
N TYR A 133 -11.29 1.93 -15.60
CA TYR A 133 -11.91 0.62 -15.34
C TYR A 133 -13.27 0.69 -14.63
N GLU A 134 -14.29 0.01 -15.15
CA GLU A 134 -15.69 0.10 -14.69
C GLU A 134 -16.31 -1.27 -14.42
N GLY A 135 -15.57 -2.18 -13.78
CA GLY A 135 -16.04 -3.54 -13.51
C GLY A 135 -15.84 -3.98 -12.06
N ASP A 136 -16.12 -5.24 -11.80
CA ASP A 136 -15.94 -5.83 -10.48
C ASP A 136 -14.46 -5.95 -10.11
N VAL A 137 -14.15 -5.64 -8.85
CA VAL A 137 -12.77 -5.67 -8.32
C VAL A 137 -12.72 -6.58 -7.10
N LEU A 138 -11.67 -7.37 -6.98
CA LEU A 138 -11.36 -8.10 -5.75
C LEU A 138 -10.33 -7.33 -4.93
N ASP A 139 -10.66 -7.00 -3.68
CA ASP A 139 -9.70 -6.58 -2.65
C ASP A 139 -9.45 -7.77 -1.71
N ALA A 140 -8.28 -8.41 -1.86
CA ALA A 140 -7.99 -9.66 -1.15
C ALA A 140 -7.55 -9.47 0.31
N CYS A 141 -7.16 -8.25 0.71
CA CYS A 141 -6.69 -7.90 2.06
C CYS A 141 -7.30 -6.54 2.47
N ALA A 142 -8.63 -6.47 2.42
CA ALA A 142 -9.35 -5.22 2.36
C ALA A 142 -9.37 -4.41 3.67
N ALA A 143 -9.27 -5.06 4.82
CA ALA A 143 -9.47 -4.37 6.09
C ALA A 143 -8.22 -3.54 6.44
N PRO A 144 -8.33 -2.38 7.13
CA PRO A 144 -9.52 -1.81 7.73
C PRO A 144 -10.46 -1.08 6.74
N GLY A 145 -10.15 -1.01 5.45
CA GLY A 145 -11.12 -0.57 4.42
C GLY A 145 -10.81 0.73 3.68
N GLY A 146 -9.68 1.37 3.91
CA GLY A 146 -9.36 2.63 3.23
C GLY A 146 -9.30 2.51 1.71
N LYS A 147 -8.65 1.46 1.20
CA LYS A 147 -8.56 1.18 -0.25
C LYS A 147 -9.87 0.61 -0.80
N ALA A 148 -10.49 -0.35 -0.09
CA ALA A 148 -11.80 -0.91 -0.46
C ALA A 148 -12.89 0.16 -0.61
N THR A 149 -13.02 1.07 0.36
CA THR A 149 -13.98 2.19 0.29
C THR A 149 -13.65 3.16 -0.83
N PHE A 150 -12.36 3.31 -1.20
CA PHE A 150 -11.96 4.16 -2.32
C PHE A 150 -12.39 3.55 -3.65
N MET A 151 -12.10 2.27 -3.84
CA MET A 151 -12.53 1.52 -5.02
C MET A 151 -14.05 1.54 -5.16
N ALA A 152 -14.77 1.33 -4.06
CA ALA A 152 -16.23 1.35 -4.05
C ALA A 152 -16.79 2.71 -4.47
N GLN A 153 -16.21 3.80 -3.95
CA GLN A 153 -16.58 5.17 -4.32
C GLN A 153 -16.36 5.43 -5.83
N ILE A 154 -15.16 5.13 -6.37
CA ILE A 154 -14.85 5.31 -7.80
C ILE A 154 -15.82 4.53 -8.69
N LEU A 155 -16.07 3.25 -8.36
CA LEU A 155 -16.97 2.40 -9.15
C LEU A 155 -18.43 2.90 -9.10
N LYS A 156 -18.86 3.41 -7.94
CA LYS A 156 -20.21 3.96 -7.76
C LYS A 156 -20.40 5.28 -8.52
N GLU A 157 -19.39 6.14 -8.55
CA GLU A 157 -19.39 7.37 -9.37
C GLU A 157 -19.54 7.08 -10.87
N ARG A 158 -18.93 5.99 -11.34
CA ARG A 158 -19.05 5.52 -12.73
C ARG A 158 -20.33 4.73 -13.00
N GLY A 159 -21.14 4.46 -11.98
CA GLY A 159 -22.42 3.75 -12.09
C GLY A 159 -22.30 2.25 -12.33
N LYS A 160 -21.11 1.64 -12.18
CA LYS A 160 -20.88 0.22 -12.48
C LYS A 160 -19.76 -0.40 -11.65
N GLY A 161 -19.97 -1.66 -11.25
CA GLY A 161 -18.95 -2.51 -10.60
C GLY A 161 -19.16 -2.68 -9.10
N ILE A 162 -18.77 -3.86 -8.61
CA ILE A 162 -18.86 -4.25 -7.20
C ILE A 162 -17.45 -4.52 -6.66
N VAL A 163 -17.16 -4.05 -5.45
CA VAL A 163 -15.94 -4.44 -4.73
C VAL A 163 -16.21 -5.70 -3.93
N TYR A 164 -15.46 -6.76 -4.20
CA TYR A 164 -15.44 -7.98 -3.39
C TYR A 164 -14.29 -7.81 -2.39
N ALA A 165 -14.62 -7.50 -1.14
CA ALA A 165 -13.67 -7.21 -0.09
C ALA A 165 -13.52 -8.42 0.84
N SER A 166 -12.33 -9.03 0.85
CA SER A 166 -12.00 -10.13 1.75
C SER A 166 -10.90 -9.75 2.73
N ASP A 167 -11.00 -10.24 3.96
CA ASP A 167 -9.90 -10.19 4.92
C ASP A 167 -9.96 -11.40 5.86
N TYR A 168 -8.80 -11.81 6.39
CA TYR A 168 -8.69 -12.93 7.32
C TYR A 168 -9.06 -12.53 8.77
N VAL A 169 -8.89 -11.26 9.12
CA VAL A 169 -9.00 -10.77 10.48
C VAL A 169 -10.39 -10.19 10.75
N LEU A 170 -11.24 -11.00 11.38
CA LEU A 170 -12.67 -10.70 11.56
C LEU A 170 -12.95 -9.35 12.26
N TYR A 171 -12.17 -8.97 13.27
CA TYR A 171 -12.40 -7.69 13.96
C TYR A 171 -12.09 -6.47 13.05
N ARG A 172 -11.12 -6.58 12.13
CA ARG A 172 -10.82 -5.51 11.17
C ARG A 172 -11.90 -5.40 10.11
N LEU A 173 -12.57 -6.50 9.75
CA LEU A 173 -13.74 -6.46 8.87
C LEU A 173 -14.90 -5.67 9.47
N LYS A 174 -15.10 -5.72 10.80
CA LYS A 174 -16.10 -4.88 11.47
C LYS A 174 -15.82 -3.40 11.25
N THR A 175 -14.55 -2.99 11.28
CA THR A 175 -14.13 -1.61 10.96
C THR A 175 -14.46 -1.24 9.51
N LEU A 176 -14.17 -2.13 8.55
CA LEU A 176 -14.55 -1.93 7.14
C LEU A 176 -16.06 -1.74 7.00
N VAL A 177 -16.88 -2.62 7.58
CA VAL A 177 -18.35 -2.50 7.54
C VAL A 177 -18.81 -1.17 8.15
N GLY A 178 -18.23 -0.75 9.27
CA GLY A 178 -18.52 0.56 9.87
C GLY A 178 -18.23 1.73 8.92
N HIS A 179 -17.10 1.68 8.18
CA HIS A 179 -16.80 2.68 7.17
C HIS A 179 -17.77 2.66 5.98
N LEU A 180 -18.14 1.48 5.49
CA LEU A 180 -19.10 1.32 4.39
C LEU A 180 -20.46 1.93 4.75
N LEU A 181 -21.00 1.61 5.93
CA LEU A 181 -22.26 2.15 6.42
C LEU A 181 -22.21 3.66 6.60
N ARG A 182 -21.16 4.16 7.28
CA ARG A 182 -20.96 5.61 7.50
C ARG A 182 -20.89 6.38 6.18
N MET A 183 -20.19 5.82 5.18
CA MET A 183 -19.98 6.46 3.87
C MET A 183 -21.08 6.17 2.85
N LYS A 184 -22.12 5.42 3.21
CA LYS A 184 -23.26 5.04 2.34
C LYS A 184 -22.83 4.30 1.06
N LEU A 185 -21.85 3.42 1.20
CA LEU A 185 -21.35 2.56 0.13
C LEU A 185 -22.04 1.20 0.24
N ASP A 186 -22.80 0.84 -0.80
CA ASP A 186 -23.64 -0.36 -0.90
C ASP A 186 -23.17 -1.32 -2.00
N ASN A 187 -22.20 -0.93 -2.82
CA ASN A 187 -21.62 -1.72 -3.90
C ASN A 187 -20.40 -2.56 -3.44
N VAL A 188 -20.45 -3.10 -2.22
CA VAL A 188 -19.35 -3.89 -1.62
C VAL A 188 -19.86 -5.19 -1.01
N VAL A 189 -19.31 -6.31 -1.46
CA VAL A 189 -19.52 -7.63 -0.86
C VAL A 189 -18.37 -7.91 0.11
N VAL A 190 -18.68 -8.00 1.40
CA VAL A 190 -17.67 -8.27 2.44
C VAL A 190 -17.67 -9.75 2.79
N ALA A 191 -16.50 -10.39 2.68
CA ALA A 191 -16.31 -11.80 3.00
C ALA A 191 -15.21 -12.00 4.04
N TRP A 192 -15.48 -12.83 5.05
CA TRP A 192 -14.44 -13.32 5.95
C TRP A 192 -13.77 -14.56 5.36
N SER A 193 -12.55 -14.40 4.86
CA SER A 193 -11.81 -15.51 4.29
C SER A 193 -10.31 -15.26 4.31
N ASN A 194 -9.54 -16.35 4.39
CA ASN A 194 -8.14 -16.32 4.00
C ASN A 194 -8.05 -16.14 2.48
N ALA A 195 -7.28 -15.16 2.02
CA ALA A 195 -7.04 -14.88 0.61
C ALA A 195 -6.49 -16.09 -0.16
N LEU A 196 -5.70 -16.95 0.49
CA LEU A 196 -5.19 -18.20 -0.09
C LEU A 196 -6.30 -19.19 -0.48
N ASN A 197 -7.47 -19.10 0.15
CA ASN A 197 -8.60 -19.98 -0.10
C ASN A 197 -9.61 -19.39 -1.09
N LEU A 198 -9.42 -18.14 -1.54
CA LEU A 198 -10.33 -17.48 -2.47
C LEU A 198 -10.44 -18.18 -3.82
N PRO A 199 -9.37 -18.70 -4.45
CA PRO A 199 -9.47 -19.41 -5.73
C PRO A 199 -10.45 -20.59 -5.71
N GLY A 200 -10.53 -21.32 -4.59
CA GLY A 200 -11.45 -22.45 -4.43
C GLY A 200 -12.86 -22.05 -4.00
N LYS A 201 -13.08 -20.79 -3.57
CA LYS A 201 -14.37 -20.29 -3.08
C LYS A 201 -15.08 -19.38 -4.08
N LEU A 202 -14.32 -18.53 -4.76
CA LEU A 202 -14.82 -17.63 -5.78
C LEU A 202 -14.85 -18.42 -7.08
N GLY A 203 -16.02 -18.96 -7.45
CA GLY A 203 -16.24 -19.64 -8.73
C GLY A 203 -16.19 -18.73 -9.95
N ARG A 204 -15.43 -17.63 -9.87
CA ARG A 204 -15.27 -16.61 -10.91
C ARG A 204 -13.88 -16.00 -10.84
N ARG A 205 -13.47 -15.38 -11.95
CA ARG A 205 -12.25 -14.59 -12.08
C ARG A 205 -12.57 -13.10 -12.14
N PHE A 206 -11.52 -12.28 -12.06
CA PHE A 206 -11.59 -10.82 -12.03
C PHE A 206 -10.65 -10.21 -13.06
N LYS A 207 -11.06 -9.09 -13.66
CA LYS A 207 -10.15 -8.27 -14.49
C LYS A 207 -9.27 -7.33 -13.66
N ARG A 208 -9.65 -7.04 -12.42
CA ARG A 208 -8.88 -6.19 -11.49
C ARG A 208 -8.84 -6.82 -10.10
N ILE A 209 -7.63 -6.97 -9.57
CA ILE A 209 -7.39 -7.47 -8.21
C ILE A 209 -6.45 -6.50 -7.50
N LEU A 210 -6.76 -6.15 -6.26
CA LEU A 210 -5.85 -5.45 -5.37
C LEU A 210 -5.34 -6.43 -4.30
N LEU A 211 -4.02 -6.52 -4.18
CA LEU A 211 -3.32 -7.13 -3.06
C LEU A 211 -2.52 -6.04 -2.33
N ASP A 212 -3.12 -5.43 -1.31
CA ASP A 212 -2.39 -4.67 -0.29
C ASP A 212 -1.80 -5.66 0.71
N ALA A 213 -0.59 -6.12 0.44
CA ALA A 213 -0.03 -7.30 1.07
C ALA A 213 0.27 -7.06 2.57
N PRO A 214 0.03 -8.06 3.44
CA PRO A 214 0.39 -7.98 4.84
C PRO A 214 1.92 -8.01 4.99
N CYS A 215 2.50 -6.82 5.16
CA CYS A 215 3.93 -6.58 5.23
C CYS A 215 4.40 -6.09 6.62
N SER A 216 5.72 -5.95 6.77
CA SER A 216 6.42 -5.38 7.92
C SER A 216 6.00 -3.94 8.22
N GLY A 217 5.48 -3.24 7.19
CA GLY A 217 5.08 -1.84 7.19
C GLY A 217 6.17 -0.85 7.54
N GLU A 218 7.42 -1.19 7.23
CA GLU A 218 8.63 -0.39 7.47
C GLU A 218 8.52 1.06 6.95
N GLY A 219 7.78 1.28 5.86
CA GLY A 219 7.53 2.62 5.32
C GLY A 219 6.62 3.51 6.18
N ARG A 220 6.07 2.99 7.28
CA ARG A 220 5.16 3.69 8.21
C ARG A 220 5.81 4.04 9.54
N ILE A 221 7.13 3.92 9.68
CA ILE A 221 7.84 4.13 10.96
C ILE A 221 7.51 5.50 11.58
N SER A 222 7.35 6.56 10.79
CA SER A 222 6.98 7.89 11.28
C SER A 222 5.68 7.95 12.09
N VAL A 223 4.74 7.02 11.86
CA VAL A 223 3.46 6.96 12.58
C VAL A 223 3.33 5.75 13.51
N ASP A 224 4.22 4.77 13.38
CA ASP A 224 4.29 3.57 14.22
C ASP A 224 5.76 3.25 14.51
N PRO A 225 6.44 4.04 15.38
CA PRO A 225 7.88 3.90 15.64
C PRO A 225 8.27 2.52 16.20
N GLY A 226 7.32 1.78 16.77
CA GLY A 226 7.55 0.40 17.22
C GLY A 226 7.99 -0.54 16.09
N ARG A 227 7.76 -0.17 14.82
CA ARG A 227 8.22 -0.95 13.66
C ARG A 227 9.74 -1.00 13.51
N LYS A 228 10.48 -0.07 14.14
CA LYS A 228 11.94 -0.09 14.18
C LYS A 228 12.52 -1.34 14.87
N THR A 229 11.73 -2.00 15.73
CA THR A 229 12.19 -3.11 16.58
C THR A 229 11.29 -4.34 16.57
N ARG A 230 10.14 -4.30 15.88
CA ARG A 230 9.12 -5.37 15.96
C ARG A 230 9.38 -6.57 15.05
N THR A 231 10.03 -6.36 13.90
CA THR A 231 10.17 -7.38 12.87
C THR A 231 11.58 -7.93 12.93
N SER A 232 11.77 -9.20 13.27
CA SER A 232 13.06 -9.85 13.10
C SER A 232 13.29 -10.24 11.64
N ILE A 233 14.54 -10.58 11.27
CA ILE A 233 14.84 -11.08 9.93
C ILE A 233 14.14 -12.41 9.61
N LEU A 234 13.85 -13.23 10.62
CA LEU A 234 13.03 -14.43 10.46
C LEU A 234 11.57 -14.08 10.20
N ASP A 235 11.02 -13.09 10.90
CA ASP A 235 9.66 -12.59 10.66
C ASP A 235 9.53 -12.04 9.23
N LEU A 236 10.54 -11.30 8.77
CA LEU A 236 10.59 -10.81 7.41
C LEU A 236 10.60 -11.93 6.37
N ALA A 237 11.37 -12.99 6.58
CA ALA A 237 11.35 -14.17 5.70
C ALA A 237 9.97 -14.84 5.67
N MET A 238 9.27 -14.90 6.82
CA MET A 238 7.91 -15.43 6.89
C MET A 238 6.89 -14.55 6.16
N LEU A 239 7.04 -13.22 6.27
CA LEU A 239 6.22 -12.24 5.54
C LEU A 239 6.42 -12.39 4.04
N ALA A 240 7.66 -12.31 3.55
CA ALA A 240 7.98 -12.49 2.13
C ALA A 240 7.45 -13.83 1.57
N LYS A 241 7.61 -14.93 2.32
CA LYS A 241 7.03 -16.23 1.93
C LYS A 241 5.52 -16.16 1.78
N ARG A 242 4.83 -15.50 2.71
CA ARG A 242 3.37 -15.35 2.70
C ARG A 242 2.92 -14.47 1.54
N GLU A 243 3.61 -13.37 1.27
CA GLU A 243 3.32 -12.45 0.17
C GLU A 243 3.44 -13.17 -1.18
N ILE A 244 4.49 -13.98 -1.38
CA ILE A 244 4.67 -14.81 -2.58
C ILE A 244 3.50 -15.79 -2.75
N LEU A 245 3.11 -16.50 -1.68
CA LEU A 245 1.99 -17.45 -1.73
C LEU A 245 0.66 -16.76 -2.05
N LEU A 246 0.42 -15.57 -1.46
CA LEU A 246 -0.78 -14.79 -1.71
C LEU A 246 -0.82 -14.31 -3.16
N LEU A 247 0.28 -13.73 -3.64
CA LEU A 247 0.38 -13.20 -4.98
C LEU A 247 0.19 -14.30 -6.03
N ASP A 248 0.88 -15.44 -5.89
CA ASP A 248 0.71 -16.60 -6.79
C ASP A 248 -0.76 -17.06 -6.86
N LYS A 249 -1.40 -17.22 -5.70
CA LYS A 249 -2.81 -17.67 -5.64
C LYS A 249 -3.79 -16.66 -6.21
N LEU A 250 -3.55 -15.36 -6.04
CA LEU A 250 -4.43 -14.33 -6.58
C LEU A 250 -4.28 -14.15 -8.09
N ILE A 251 -3.11 -14.45 -8.66
CA ILE A 251 -2.93 -14.46 -10.12
C ILE A 251 -3.82 -15.54 -10.77
N ASP A 252 -4.07 -16.68 -10.09
CA ASP A 252 -4.98 -17.71 -10.60
C ASP A 252 -6.43 -17.22 -10.74
N LEU A 253 -6.83 -16.22 -9.94
CA LEU A 253 -8.13 -15.53 -10.01
C LEU A 253 -8.21 -14.43 -11.06
N LEU A 254 -7.11 -14.13 -11.76
CA LEU A 254 -7.06 -13.08 -12.75
C LEU A 254 -7.54 -13.61 -14.12
N ASP A 255 -8.42 -12.86 -14.78
CA ASP A 255 -8.82 -13.13 -16.16
C ASP A 255 -7.64 -12.95 -17.14
N GLU A 256 -7.77 -13.48 -18.35
CA GLU A 256 -6.87 -13.10 -19.46
C GLU A 256 -6.88 -11.56 -19.61
N ASN A 257 -5.69 -10.96 -19.69
CA ASN A 257 -5.47 -9.51 -19.70
C ASN A 257 -5.97 -8.76 -18.44
N GLY A 258 -6.37 -9.48 -17.39
CA GLY A 258 -6.65 -8.88 -16.10
C GLY A 258 -5.36 -8.33 -15.48
N VAL A 259 -5.51 -7.35 -14.58
CA VAL A 259 -4.39 -6.69 -13.88
C VAL A 259 -4.56 -6.82 -12.38
N LEU A 260 -3.49 -7.22 -11.72
CA LEU A 260 -3.36 -7.23 -10.27
C LEU A 260 -2.44 -6.09 -9.84
N ALA A 261 -2.89 -5.24 -8.91
CA ALA A 261 -2.01 -4.31 -8.21
C ALA A 261 -1.47 -4.98 -6.94
N TYR A 262 -0.18 -5.28 -6.94
CA TYR A 262 0.55 -5.67 -5.73
C TYR A 262 1.03 -4.40 -5.05
N SER A 263 0.77 -4.24 -3.76
CA SER A 263 1.29 -3.08 -3.02
C SER A 263 1.66 -3.42 -1.60
N THR A 264 2.67 -2.73 -1.08
CA THR A 264 3.12 -2.83 0.32
C THR A 264 3.38 -1.43 0.86
N CYS A 265 3.28 -1.28 2.18
CA CYS A 265 3.78 -0.10 2.89
C CYS A 265 5.18 -0.36 3.48
N SER A 266 6.00 -1.09 2.73
CA SER A 266 7.37 -1.46 3.10
C SER A 266 8.36 -0.91 2.06
N ILE A 267 9.54 -0.51 2.54
CA ILE A 267 10.67 -0.15 1.69
C ILE A 267 11.67 -1.30 1.52
N ALA A 268 11.49 -2.38 2.27
CA ALA A 268 12.36 -3.55 2.28
C ALA A 268 12.34 -4.27 0.91
N PRO A 269 13.48 -4.46 0.23
CA PRO A 269 13.54 -5.19 -1.03
C PRO A 269 13.12 -6.65 -0.88
N GLU A 270 13.23 -7.21 0.33
CA GLU A 270 12.79 -8.55 0.67
C GLU A 270 11.28 -8.77 0.52
N GLU A 271 10.48 -7.73 0.68
CA GLU A 271 9.00 -7.74 0.55
C GLU A 271 8.54 -7.20 -0.82
N ASN A 272 9.46 -6.66 -1.61
CA ASN A 272 9.15 -5.96 -2.85
C ASN A 272 9.85 -6.68 -4.02
N GLU A 273 11.06 -6.25 -4.37
CA GLU A 273 11.92 -6.78 -5.44
C GLU A 273 12.02 -8.31 -5.36
N TYR A 274 12.33 -8.84 -4.18
CA TYR A 274 12.53 -10.27 -3.98
C TYR A 274 11.23 -11.05 -4.24
N VAL A 275 10.11 -10.60 -3.67
CA VAL A 275 8.79 -11.22 -3.84
C VAL A 275 8.39 -11.22 -5.32
N LEU A 276 8.48 -10.07 -5.98
CA LEU A 276 8.08 -9.93 -7.38
C LEU A 276 9.00 -10.71 -8.32
N SER A 277 10.31 -10.71 -8.07
CA SER A 277 11.27 -11.51 -8.86
C SER A 277 11.00 -13.00 -8.74
N ARG A 278 10.66 -13.47 -7.54
CA ARG A 278 10.29 -14.89 -7.32
C ARG A 278 9.02 -15.25 -8.10
N ILE A 279 8.04 -14.36 -8.14
CA ILE A 279 6.80 -14.56 -8.88
C ILE A 279 7.05 -14.58 -10.39
N LEU A 280 7.75 -13.59 -10.94
CA LEU A 280 8.10 -13.54 -12.37
C LEU A 280 8.91 -14.76 -12.82
N ASN A 281 9.85 -15.22 -12.01
CA ASN A 281 10.66 -16.41 -12.34
C ASN A 281 9.85 -17.72 -12.25
N SER A 282 8.73 -17.73 -11.51
CA SER A 282 7.90 -18.92 -11.31
C SER A 282 6.72 -19.02 -12.28
N ARG A 283 6.38 -17.93 -12.97
CA ARG A 283 5.19 -17.83 -13.82
C ARG A 283 5.54 -17.21 -15.17
N SER A 284 5.26 -17.96 -16.23
CA SER A 284 5.38 -17.47 -17.61
C SER A 284 4.09 -16.84 -18.14
N ASP A 285 2.98 -16.89 -17.39
CA ASP A 285 1.67 -16.37 -17.78
C ASP A 285 1.41 -14.95 -17.27
N ILE A 286 2.45 -14.22 -16.87
CA ILE A 286 2.36 -12.85 -16.38
C ILE A 286 3.46 -11.95 -16.94
N GLU A 287 3.20 -10.65 -16.90
CA GLU A 287 4.19 -9.61 -17.17
C GLU A 287 3.96 -8.39 -16.26
N ILE A 288 4.99 -7.57 -16.11
CA ILE A 288 4.86 -6.26 -15.46
C ILE A 288 4.47 -5.22 -16.49
N ILE A 289 3.41 -4.47 -16.21
CA ILE A 289 2.98 -3.35 -17.05
C ILE A 289 3.29 -2.03 -16.37
N GLU A 290 3.66 -1.06 -17.19
CA GLU A 290 3.81 0.32 -16.74
C GLU A 290 2.42 0.94 -16.52
N PRO A 291 2.21 1.69 -15.43
CA PRO A 291 0.95 2.40 -15.24
C PRO A 291 0.75 3.48 -16.30
N GLU A 292 -0.42 3.47 -16.95
CA GLU A 292 -0.82 4.48 -17.94
C GLU A 292 -0.95 5.87 -17.31
N LEU A 293 -1.45 5.93 -16.08
CA LEU A 293 -1.60 7.17 -15.32
C LEU A 293 -0.29 7.52 -14.60
N LYS A 294 0.28 8.68 -14.92
CA LYS A 294 1.41 9.28 -14.19
C LYS A 294 0.90 10.22 -13.11
N LEU A 295 0.99 9.83 -11.83
CA LEU A 295 0.55 10.70 -10.73
C LEU A 295 1.61 11.77 -10.43
N PHE A 296 2.86 11.35 -10.20
CA PHE A 296 4.00 12.24 -9.92
C PHE A 296 5.32 11.51 -10.21
N ASN A 297 6.44 12.18 -10.01
CA ASN A 297 7.77 11.58 -10.17
C ASN A 297 8.05 10.62 -9.00
N TYR A 298 7.87 9.33 -9.24
CA TYR A 298 8.28 8.28 -8.31
C TYR A 298 9.77 7.99 -8.42
N SER A 299 10.31 7.26 -7.44
CA SER A 299 11.66 6.75 -7.55
C SER A 299 11.72 5.46 -8.37
N PRO A 300 12.82 5.24 -9.11
CA PRO A 300 13.03 4.02 -9.85
C PRO A 300 13.15 2.81 -8.91
N TRP A 301 12.93 1.65 -9.49
CA TRP A 301 13.13 0.36 -8.83
C TRP A 301 14.62 0.10 -8.54
N LEU A 302 14.92 -0.77 -7.58
CA LEU A 302 16.28 -1.27 -7.41
C LEU A 302 16.58 -2.29 -8.51
N THR A 303 17.63 -2.06 -9.30
CA THR A 303 18.05 -3.01 -10.35
C THR A 303 18.88 -4.15 -9.79
N HIS A 304 19.59 -3.90 -8.69
CA HIS A 304 20.35 -4.88 -7.95
C HIS A 304 20.28 -4.56 -6.45
N TYR A 305 20.37 -5.60 -5.62
CA TYR A 305 20.57 -5.46 -4.19
C TYR A 305 21.47 -6.62 -3.73
N ARG A 306 22.69 -6.31 -3.29
CA ARG A 306 23.73 -7.30 -2.96
C ARG A 306 24.00 -8.22 -4.15
N SER A 307 23.92 -9.54 -3.94
CA SER A 307 24.07 -10.56 -4.98
C SER A 307 22.76 -10.85 -5.74
N MET A 308 21.68 -10.13 -5.45
CA MET A 308 20.41 -10.28 -6.15
C MET A 308 20.35 -9.30 -7.31
N GLU A 309 20.29 -9.85 -8.51
CA GLU A 309 19.91 -9.11 -9.71
C GLU A 309 18.42 -9.28 -9.95
N PHE A 310 17.73 -8.18 -10.21
CA PHE A 310 16.29 -8.18 -10.39
C PHE A 310 15.91 -8.07 -11.88
N PRO A 311 14.81 -8.71 -12.32
CA PRO A 311 14.34 -8.59 -13.69
C PRO A 311 14.11 -7.12 -14.08
N ARG A 312 14.60 -6.73 -15.27
CA ARG A 312 14.45 -5.35 -15.79
C ARG A 312 12.99 -4.90 -15.88
N ASP A 313 12.06 -5.83 -16.10
CA ASP A 313 10.63 -5.51 -16.13
C ASP A 313 10.12 -4.87 -14.83
N LEU A 314 10.79 -5.11 -13.69
CA LEU A 314 10.42 -4.48 -12.43
C LEU A 314 10.74 -2.97 -12.38
N GLU A 315 11.53 -2.43 -13.30
CA GLU A 315 11.73 -0.97 -13.43
C GLU A 315 10.42 -0.21 -13.68
N LYS A 316 9.37 -0.90 -14.17
CA LYS A 316 8.01 -0.37 -14.36
C LYS A 316 7.22 -0.26 -13.05
N CYS A 317 7.67 -0.93 -11.98
CA CYS A 317 7.06 -0.82 -10.66
C CYS A 317 7.42 0.52 -9.99
N ILE A 318 6.62 0.93 -9.02
CA ILE A 318 6.74 2.23 -8.36
C ILE A 318 7.30 2.06 -6.95
N ARG A 319 8.32 2.86 -6.61
CA ARG A 319 8.79 3.09 -5.25
C ARG A 319 8.57 4.52 -4.80
N VAL A 320 8.09 4.66 -3.58
CA VAL A 320 7.95 5.93 -2.87
C VAL A 320 8.79 5.85 -1.60
N TRP A 321 9.62 6.86 -1.42
CA TRP A 321 10.52 7.06 -0.29
C TRP A 321 10.08 8.24 0.58
N PRO A 322 10.22 8.14 1.92
CA PRO A 322 9.95 9.25 2.83
C PRO A 322 10.78 10.50 2.57
N HIS A 323 12.10 10.38 2.46
CA HIS A 323 13.00 11.52 2.31
C HIS A 323 12.90 12.19 0.93
N ARG A 324 12.59 11.43 -0.13
CA ARG A 324 12.48 11.98 -1.49
C ARG A 324 11.10 12.59 -1.81
N HIS A 325 10.02 12.05 -1.26
CA HIS A 325 8.65 12.43 -1.68
C HIS A 325 7.79 12.99 -0.54
N GLY A 326 8.25 12.95 0.72
CA GLY A 326 7.46 13.42 1.86
C GLY A 326 6.21 12.58 2.14
N LEU A 327 6.18 11.33 1.68
CA LEU A 327 5.11 10.35 1.87
C LEU A 327 5.60 9.15 2.68
N PHE A 328 4.74 8.17 2.96
CA PHE A 328 5.24 6.90 3.47
C PHE A 328 6.12 6.18 2.45
N GLY A 329 7.01 5.36 3.00
CA GLY A 329 7.65 4.31 2.24
C GLY A 329 6.60 3.37 1.67
N PHE A 330 6.52 3.27 0.35
CA PHE A 330 5.43 2.55 -0.31
C PHE A 330 5.88 1.99 -1.65
N THR A 331 5.32 0.83 -1.99
CA THR A 331 5.61 0.13 -3.23
C THR A 331 4.30 -0.28 -3.89
N THR A 332 4.19 -0.11 -5.21
CA THR A 332 3.11 -0.71 -6.00
C THR A 332 3.62 -1.21 -7.34
N CYS A 333 3.10 -2.35 -7.79
CA CYS A 333 3.40 -2.89 -9.11
C CYS A 333 2.14 -3.47 -9.76
N LEU A 334 1.98 -3.20 -11.07
CA LEU A 334 0.87 -3.72 -11.85
C LEU A 334 1.33 -4.96 -12.63
N ILE A 335 0.67 -6.08 -12.37
CA ILE A 335 0.96 -7.38 -12.97
C ILE A 335 -0.20 -7.73 -13.87
N ARG A 336 0.06 -7.93 -15.16
CA ARG A 336 -0.95 -8.37 -16.13
C ARG A 336 -0.81 -9.87 -16.37
N ARG A 337 -1.93 -10.59 -16.39
CA ARG A 337 -1.94 -11.97 -16.87
C ARG A 337 -1.97 -11.99 -18.39
N ILE A 338 -0.97 -12.60 -19.00
CA ILE A 338 -0.95 -12.83 -20.44
C ILE A 338 -1.64 -14.13 -20.79
N LYS A 339 -2.09 -14.23 -22.04
CA LYS A 339 -2.67 -15.46 -22.57
C LYS A 339 -1.55 -16.50 -22.68
N SER A 340 -1.72 -17.63 -21.99
CA SER A 340 -0.80 -18.77 -22.11
C SER A 340 -0.94 -19.47 -23.44
#